data_AF-A0A4Q3T920-F1
#
_entry.id   AF-A0A4Q3T920-F1
#
_cell.length_a   1.000
_cell.length_b   1.000
_cell.length_c   1.000
_cell.angle_alpha   90.00
_cell.angle_beta   90.00
_cell.angle_gamma   90.00
#
_symmetry.space_group_name_H-M   'P 1'
#
loop_
_entity.id
_entity.type
_entity.pdbx_description
1 polymer ?
#
loop_
_entity_poly.entity_id
_entity_poly.type
_entity_poly.pdbx_seq_one_letter_code
_entity_poly.pdbx_strand_id
1 'polypeptide(L)'
;MILDELVLHDFGVYRGRQVFTLTPEAADRPVVLIGAQNGAGKTTFLEGLQLALYGRLSQAGLRGAGGYEAYLQGAIHRRASPQEGASLELNFRRTVAGCERRYGVRRSWTAHKSGVKEHFEVLVDGQFDRVLTQHWSEFVEEMLPPRIAPLFFF
;
A
#
# COMPACT_ATOMS: atom_id res chain seq x y z
N MET A 1 12.36 -3.25 9.51
CA MET A 1 10.91 -3.23 9.21
C MET A 1 10.50 -4.64 8.87
N ILE A 2 9.36 -5.11 9.38
CA ILE A 2 8.76 -6.41 9.08
C ILE A 2 7.31 -6.15 8.68
N LEU A 3 6.89 -6.65 7.52
CA LEU A 3 5.51 -6.53 7.05
C LEU A 3 4.62 -7.54 7.77
N ASP A 4 3.46 -7.10 8.23
CA ASP A 4 2.52 -7.95 8.96
C ASP A 4 1.28 -8.28 8.12
N GLU A 5 0.72 -7.28 7.44
CA GLU A 5 -0.50 -7.47 6.63
C GLU A 5 -0.59 -6.46 5.50
N LEU A 6 -1.00 -6.91 4.32
CA LEU A 6 -1.46 -6.05 3.23
C LEU A 6 -2.93 -6.34 2.94
N VAL A 7 -3.77 -5.31 2.93
CA VAL A 7 -5.18 -5.40 2.53
C VAL A 7 -5.38 -4.59 1.26
N LEU A 8 -5.97 -5.22 0.25
CA LEU A 8 -6.35 -4.60 -1.01
C LEU A 8 -7.87 -4.62 -1.11
N HIS A 9 -8.49 -3.48 -1.40
CA HIS A 9 -9.93 -3.37 -1.60
C HIS A 9 -10.22 -2.76 -2.97
N ASP A 10 -10.85 -3.53 -3.85
CA ASP A 10 -11.22 -3.10 -5.21
C ASP A 10 -10.05 -2.44 -5.97
N PHE A 11 -8.86 -3.03 -5.86
CA PHE A 11 -7.62 -2.50 -6.43
C PHE A 11 -7.09 -3.38 -7.58
N GLY A 12 -6.96 -2.80 -8.77
CA GLY A 12 -6.46 -3.46 -9.97
C GLY A 12 -7.29 -4.69 -10.33
N VAL A 13 -6.69 -5.88 -10.23
CA VAL A 13 -7.37 -7.16 -10.48
C VAL A 13 -8.09 -7.74 -9.26
N TYR A 14 -7.85 -7.19 -8.06
CA TYR A 14 -8.45 -7.66 -6.83
C TYR A 14 -9.80 -7.00 -6.60
N ARG A 15 -10.87 -7.79 -6.62
CA ARG A 15 -12.24 -7.33 -6.32
C ARG A 15 -12.57 -7.57 -4.85
N GLY A 16 -13.28 -6.63 -4.23
CA GLY A 16 -13.64 -6.65 -2.82
C GLY A 16 -12.40 -6.66 -1.92
N ARG A 17 -12.60 -7.06 -0.67
CA ARG A 17 -11.53 -7.09 0.35
C ARG A 17 -10.68 -8.36 0.23
N GLN A 18 -9.40 -8.18 -0.08
CA GLN A 18 -8.38 -9.23 -0.08
C GLN A 18 -7.37 -8.95 1.03
N VAL A 19 -7.08 -9.95 1.87
CA VAL A 19 -6.16 -9.84 3.00
C VAL A 19 -5.00 -10.78 2.80
N PHE A 20 -3.78 -10.26 2.91
CA PHE A 20 -2.56 -11.03 2.84
C PHE A 20 -1.84 -10.91 4.18
N THR A 21 -1.82 -11.99 4.94
CA THR A 21 -0.98 -12.10 6.15
C THR A 21 0.46 -12.32 5.73
N LEU A 22 1.34 -11.43 6.17
CA LEU A 22 2.77 -11.40 5.84
C LEU A 22 3.64 -11.69 7.07
N THR A 23 3.04 -11.74 8.27
CA THR A 23 3.71 -12.21 9.47
C THR A 23 4.07 -13.70 9.33
N PRO A 24 5.34 -14.08 9.54
CA PRO A 24 5.74 -15.49 9.57
C PRO A 24 5.03 -16.27 10.67
N GLU A 25 4.63 -17.52 10.39
CA GLU A 25 3.91 -18.37 11.35
C GLU A 25 4.75 -18.71 12.60
N ALA A 26 6.08 -18.80 12.43
CA ALA A 26 7.00 -19.13 13.50
C ALA A 26 8.38 -18.49 13.23
N ALA A 27 9.15 -18.27 14.31
CA ALA A 27 10.47 -17.64 14.23
C ALA A 27 11.49 -18.45 13.42
N ASP A 28 11.33 -19.78 13.39
CA ASP A 28 12.14 -20.71 12.59
C ASP A 28 11.63 -20.88 11.14
N ARG A 29 10.53 -20.20 10.78
CA ARG A 29 9.94 -20.21 9.43
C ARG A 29 9.79 -18.78 8.88
N PRO A 30 10.89 -18.04 8.66
CA PRO A 30 10.85 -16.60 8.36
C PRO A 30 10.38 -16.24 6.94
N VAL A 31 10.07 -17.24 6.10
CA VAL A 31 9.72 -17.03 4.68
C VAL A 31 8.22 -17.25 4.49
N VAL A 32 7.53 -16.22 4.01
CA VAL A 32 6.15 -16.31 3.52
C VAL A 32 6.17 -16.43 2.00
N LEU A 33 5.61 -17.53 1.46
CA LEU A 33 5.52 -17.76 0.02
C LEU A 33 4.10 -17.51 -0.47
N ILE A 34 3.94 -16.57 -1.41
CA ILE A 34 2.66 -16.31 -2.08
C ILE A 34 2.70 -16.92 -3.47
N GLY A 35 2.04 -18.07 -3.64
CA GLY A 35 1.92 -18.74 -4.93
C GLY A 35 0.79 -18.15 -5.77
N ALA A 36 1.07 -17.75 -7.01
CA ALA A 36 0.07 -17.17 -7.89
C ALA A 36 0.36 -17.47 -9.38
N GLN A 37 -0.69 -17.79 -10.13
CA GLN A 37 -0.61 -18.01 -11.57
C GLN A 37 -0.29 -16.71 -12.33
N ASN A 38 0.01 -16.80 -13.62
CA ASN A 38 0.17 -15.63 -14.47
C ASN A 38 -1.18 -14.93 -14.65
N GLY A 39 -1.19 -13.60 -14.52
CA GLY A 39 -2.42 -12.81 -14.53
C GLY A 39 -3.22 -12.83 -13.23
N ALA A 40 -2.81 -13.59 -12.21
CA ALA A 40 -3.51 -13.68 -10.92
C ALA A 40 -3.29 -12.45 -9.99
N GLY A 41 -2.47 -11.48 -10.40
CA GLY A 41 -2.27 -10.23 -9.65
C GLY A 41 -0.96 -10.10 -8.87
N LYS A 42 0.06 -10.92 -9.17
CA LYS A 42 1.42 -10.77 -8.54
C LYS A 42 1.96 -9.35 -8.65
N THR A 43 1.93 -8.78 -9.85
CA THR A 43 2.36 -7.40 -10.10
C THR A 43 1.46 -6.41 -9.35
N THR A 44 0.14 -6.57 -9.42
CA THR A 44 -0.81 -5.72 -8.69
C THR A 44 -0.60 -5.77 -7.17
N PHE A 45 -0.20 -6.92 -6.62
CA PHE A 45 0.14 -7.03 -5.20
C PHE A 45 1.35 -6.13 -4.84
N LEU A 46 2.44 -6.24 -5.61
CA LEU A 46 3.64 -5.42 -5.42
C LEU A 46 3.38 -3.93 -5.66
N GLU A 47 2.55 -3.60 -6.65
CA GLU A 47 2.12 -2.22 -6.93
C GLU A 47 1.28 -1.67 -5.78
N GLY A 48 0.37 -2.47 -5.20
CA GLY A 48 -0.43 -2.08 -4.05
C GLY A 48 0.43 -1.81 -2.81
N LEU A 49 1.42 -2.66 -2.56
CA LEU A 49 2.38 -2.46 -1.48
C LEU A 49 3.17 -1.14 -1.64
N GLN A 50 3.68 -0.88 -2.85
CA GLN A 50 4.40 0.36 -3.16
C GLN A 50 3.49 1.59 -3.09
N LEU A 51 2.26 1.50 -3.59
CA LEU A 51 1.32 2.62 -3.55
C LEU A 51 0.87 2.94 -2.11
N ALA A 52 0.68 1.93 -1.26
CA ALA A 52 0.38 2.14 0.15
C ALA A 52 1.48 2.97 0.83
N LEU A 53 2.75 2.54 0.66
CA LEU A 53 3.92 3.20 1.24
C LEU A 53 4.19 4.58 0.64
N TYR A 54 4.19 4.72 -0.68
CA TYR A 54 4.78 5.88 -1.34
C TYR A 54 3.75 6.84 -1.94
N GLY A 55 2.50 6.42 -2.16
CA GLY A 55 1.51 7.25 -2.83
C GLY A 55 2.04 7.78 -4.16
N ARG A 56 2.06 9.10 -4.30
CA ARG A 56 2.56 9.80 -5.49
C ARG A 56 4.05 9.61 -5.76
N LEU A 57 4.84 9.23 -4.75
CA LEU A 57 6.28 8.92 -4.90
C LEU A 57 6.52 7.51 -5.44
N SER A 58 5.47 6.68 -5.53
CA SER A 58 5.57 5.32 -6.06
C SER A 58 6.04 5.33 -7.51
N GLN A 59 7.07 4.53 -7.81
CA GLN A 59 7.52 4.31 -9.19
C GLN A 59 6.68 3.24 -9.91
N ALA A 60 5.87 2.49 -9.15
CA ALA A 60 4.95 1.48 -9.65
C ALA A 60 3.69 2.14 -10.25
N GLY A 61 3.28 1.67 -11.44
CA GLY A 61 2.00 2.05 -12.06
C GLY A 61 1.93 3.42 -12.73
N LEU A 62 2.81 4.38 -12.41
CA LEU A 62 2.82 5.74 -13.00
C LEU A 62 3.32 5.82 -14.47
N ARG A 63 3.44 4.69 -15.18
CA ARG A 63 4.03 4.61 -16.52
C ARG A 63 3.06 5.01 -17.64
N GLY A 64 2.34 6.12 -17.47
CA GLY A 64 1.37 6.62 -18.45
C GLY A 64 1.23 8.14 -18.43
N ALA A 65 0.71 8.70 -19.52
CA ALA A 65 0.63 10.15 -19.76
C ALA A 65 -0.39 10.90 -18.86
N GLY A 66 -1.14 10.20 -18.00
CA GLY A 66 -2.25 10.78 -17.23
C GLY A 66 -1.91 11.25 -15.81
N GLY A 67 -0.68 11.02 -15.34
CA GLY A 67 -0.27 11.37 -13.97
C GLY A 67 -0.97 10.56 -12.87
N TYR A 68 -0.81 11.01 -11.63
CA TYR A 68 -1.21 10.25 -10.43
C TYR A 68 -2.72 10.05 -10.29
N GLU A 69 -3.52 11.09 -10.54
CA GLU A 69 -4.98 10.97 -10.43
C GLU A 69 -5.57 10.01 -11.46
N ALA A 70 -5.12 10.09 -12.72
CA ALA A 70 -5.55 9.15 -13.75
C ALA A 70 -5.14 7.71 -13.42
N TYR A 71 -3.95 7.53 -12.83
CA TYR A 71 -3.53 6.24 -12.31
C TYR A 71 -4.45 5.73 -11.21
N LEU A 72 -4.76 6.54 -10.18
CA LEU A 72 -5.67 6.14 -9.11
C LEU A 72 -7.06 5.77 -9.67
N GLN A 73 -7.60 6.57 -10.59
CA GLN A 73 -8.87 6.26 -11.25
C GLN A 73 -8.82 4.93 -12.02
N GLY A 74 -7.75 4.68 -12.77
CA GLY A 74 -7.56 3.42 -13.51
C GLY A 74 -7.24 2.22 -12.63
N ALA A 75 -6.75 2.46 -11.41
CA ALA A 75 -6.42 1.42 -10.43
C ALA A 75 -7.66 0.92 -9.66
N ILE A 76 -8.82 1.56 -9.78
CA ILE A 76 -10.07 1.02 -9.25
C ILE A 76 -10.46 -0.22 -10.07
N HIS A 77 -10.80 -1.31 -9.38
CA HIS A 77 -11.18 -2.56 -10.03
C HIS A 77 -12.34 -2.33 -11.01
N ARG A 78 -12.21 -2.83 -12.24
CA ARG A 78 -13.15 -2.57 -13.37
C ARG A 78 -14.63 -2.89 -13.12
N ARG A 79 -14.95 -3.68 -12.10
CA ARG A 79 -16.34 -4.03 -11.70
C ARG A 79 -16.78 -3.37 -10.39
N ALA A 80 -15.95 -2.51 -9.79
CA ALA A 80 -16.30 -1.70 -8.64
C ALA A 80 -16.86 -0.35 -9.12
N SER A 81 -17.73 0.27 -8.33
CA SER A 81 -18.18 1.63 -8.64
C SER A 81 -17.02 2.60 -8.43
N PRO A 82 -16.70 3.50 -9.38
CA PRO A 82 -15.71 4.55 -9.15
C PRO A 82 -16.03 5.42 -7.92
N GLN A 83 -17.30 5.53 -7.55
CA GLN A 83 -17.77 6.29 -6.38
C GLN A 83 -17.56 5.54 -5.06
N GLU A 84 -17.52 4.20 -5.08
CA GLU A 84 -17.11 3.37 -3.93
C GLU A 84 -15.59 3.40 -3.78
N GLY A 85 -14.88 3.44 -4.91
CA GLY A 85 -13.44 3.65 -4.94
C GLY A 85 -12.62 2.40 -4.68
N ALA A 86 -11.39 2.62 -4.22
CA ALA A 86 -10.46 1.56 -3.85
C ALA A 86 -9.67 1.96 -2.60
N SER A 87 -9.12 0.97 -1.89
CA SER A 87 -8.26 1.24 -0.74
C SER A 87 -7.14 0.21 -0.58
N LEU A 88 -6.10 0.65 0.10
CA LEU A 88 -4.92 -0.09 0.46
C LEU A 88 -4.65 0.12 1.95
N GLU A 89 -4.36 -0.95 2.67
CA GLU A 89 -3.90 -0.89 4.06
C GLU A 89 -2.65 -1.75 4.20
N LEU A 90 -1.60 -1.17 4.79
CA LEU A 90 -0.36 -1.88 5.09
C LEU A 90 -0.07 -1.76 6.58
N ASN A 91 -0.02 -2.90 7.25
CA ASN A 91 0.43 -3.01 8.62
C ASN A 91 1.85 -3.57 8.65
N PHE A 92 2.73 -2.93 9.40
CA PHE A 92 4.11 -3.37 9.56
C PHE A 92 4.68 -2.92 10.91
N ARG A 93 5.72 -3.60 11.36
CA ARG A 93 6.41 -3.28 12.61
C ARG A 93 7.87 -2.89 12.37
N ARG A 94 8.38 -1.99 13.19
CA ARG A 94 9.80 -1.59 13.18
C ARG A 94 10.30 -1.28 14.58
N THR A 95 11.58 -1.52 14.82
CA THR A 95 12.24 -1.12 16.06
C THR A 95 12.77 0.30 15.93
N VAL A 96 12.37 1.19 16.84
CA VAL A 96 12.83 2.57 16.95
C VAL A 96 13.37 2.76 18.36
N ALA A 97 14.62 3.19 18.49
CA ALA A 97 15.27 3.38 19.80
C ALA A 97 15.13 2.17 20.75
N GLY A 98 15.22 0.95 20.20
CA GLY A 98 15.07 -0.30 20.97
C GLY A 98 13.64 -0.76 21.22
N CYS A 99 12.63 0.05 20.92
CA CYS A 99 11.22 -0.29 21.09
C CYS A 99 10.58 -0.68 19.76
N GLU A 100 9.90 -1.84 19.73
CA GLU A 100 9.05 -2.20 18.59
C GLU A 100 7.79 -1.32 18.55
N ARG A 101 7.50 -0.77 17.38
CA ARG A 101 6.32 0.05 17.10
C ARG A 101 5.60 -0.54 15.90
N ARG A 102 4.26 -0.58 15.97
CA ARG A 102 3.39 -1.02 14.88
C ARG A 102 2.87 0.20 14.12
N TYR A 103 2.95 0.14 12.81
CA TYR A 103 2.49 1.17 11.90
C TYR A 103 1.38 0.60 11.04
N GLY A 104 0.28 1.34 10.92
CA GLY A 104 -0.79 1.06 9.98
C GLY A 104 -0.91 2.22 9.01
N VAL A 105 -0.75 1.97 7.71
CA VAL A 105 -0.82 2.98 6.67
C VAL A 105 -2.03 2.68 5.80
N ARG A 106 -2.95 3.62 5.68
CA ARG A 106 -4.17 3.45 4.90
C ARG A 106 -4.30 4.54 3.87
N ARG A 107 -4.55 4.12 2.63
CA ARG A 107 -4.81 5.00 1.49
C ARG A 107 -6.12 4.55 0.86
N SER A 108 -7.04 5.48 0.67
CA SER A 108 -8.30 5.22 -0.04
C SER A 108 -8.59 6.34 -1.00
N TRP A 109 -9.28 6.04 -2.08
CA TRP A 109 -9.66 7.06 -3.05
C TRP A 109 -10.95 6.72 -3.78
N THR A 110 -11.71 7.74 -4.12
CA THR A 110 -12.89 7.65 -4.99
C THR A 110 -12.68 8.50 -6.24
N ALA A 111 -13.31 8.11 -7.33
CA ALA A 111 -13.28 8.83 -8.59
C ALA A 111 -14.67 9.35 -8.96
N HIS A 112 -14.74 10.65 -9.23
CA HIS A 112 -15.94 11.35 -9.69
C HIS A 112 -15.63 12.06 -11.01
N LYS A 113 -16.67 12.62 -11.66
CA LYS A 113 -16.47 13.43 -12.88
C LYS A 113 -15.55 14.63 -12.67
N SER A 114 -15.45 15.13 -11.43
CA SER A 114 -14.64 16.27 -11.05
C SER A 114 -13.19 15.93 -10.70
N GLY A 115 -12.81 14.64 -10.72
CA GLY A 115 -11.45 14.18 -10.36
C GLY A 115 -11.46 13.09 -9.29
N VAL A 116 -10.27 12.82 -8.74
CA VAL A 116 -10.06 11.82 -7.68
C VAL A 116 -9.99 12.50 -6.32
N LYS A 117 -10.72 11.95 -5.34
CA LYS A 117 -10.60 12.34 -3.93
C LYS A 117 -9.86 11.24 -3.18
N GLU A 118 -8.64 11.55 -2.75
CA GLU A 118 -7.80 10.65 -1.97
C GLU A 118 -7.86 10.99 -0.48
N HIS A 119 -7.82 9.96 0.37
CA HIS A 119 -7.65 10.06 1.81
C HIS A 119 -6.50 9.16 2.27
N PHE A 120 -5.69 9.68 3.19
CA PHE A 120 -4.52 9.01 3.71
C PHE A 120 -4.46 9.19 5.24
N GLU A 121 -4.20 8.10 5.96
CA GLU A 121 -4.04 8.11 7.41
C GLU A 121 -2.93 7.14 7.84
N VAL A 122 -2.26 7.51 8.93
CA VAL A 122 -1.26 6.68 9.59
C VAL A 122 -1.67 6.44 11.04
N LEU A 123 -1.57 5.18 11.46
CA LEU A 123 -1.74 4.75 12.83
C LEU A 123 -0.39 4.29 13.38
N VAL A 124 -0.09 4.66 14.63
CA VAL A 124 1.05 4.15 15.39
C VAL A 124 0.53 3.47 16.64
N ASP A 125 0.84 2.20 16.81
CA ASP A 125 0.31 1.34 17.87
C ASP A 125 -1.23 1.38 17.99
N GLY A 126 -1.90 1.43 16.83
CA GLY A 126 -3.36 1.46 16.72
C GLY A 126 -4.00 2.82 16.96
N GLN A 127 -3.22 3.88 17.19
CA GLN A 127 -3.72 5.24 17.39
C GLN A 127 -3.41 6.11 16.18
N PHE A 128 -4.39 6.89 15.72
CA PHE A 128 -4.19 7.85 14.64
C PHE A 128 -3.10 8.88 14.99
N ASP A 129 -2.10 9.00 14.13
CA ASP A 129 -1.01 9.95 14.27
C ASP A 129 -1.13 11.03 13.20
N ARG A 130 -1.64 12.19 13.61
CA ARG A 130 -1.85 13.34 12.72
C ARG A 130 -0.55 13.87 12.13
N VAL A 131 0.51 13.95 12.94
CA VAL A 131 1.79 14.53 12.52
C VAL A 131 2.42 13.61 11.48
N LEU A 132 2.47 12.32 11.77
CA LEU A 132 3.03 11.34 10.86
C LEU A 132 2.18 11.22 9.58
N THR A 133 0.87 11.35 9.65
CA THR A 133 -0.01 11.40 8.46
C THR A 133 0.35 12.56 7.53
N GLN A 134 0.66 13.74 8.09
CA GLN A 134 1.03 14.93 7.31
C GLN A 134 2.45 14.85 6.74
N HIS A 135 3.36 14.21 7.47
CA HIS A 135 4.79 14.12 7.16
C HIS A 135 5.24 12.73 6.68
N TRP A 136 4.29 11.93 6.22
CA TRP A 136 4.56 10.54 5.88
C TRP A 136 5.57 10.40 4.75
N SER A 137 5.49 11.27 3.74
CA SER A 137 6.39 11.26 2.59
C SER A 137 7.86 11.43 3.01
N GLU A 138 8.14 12.37 3.90
CA GLU A 138 9.49 12.56 4.46
C GLU A 138 9.91 11.34 5.27
N PHE A 139 9.03 10.85 6.14
CA PHE A 139 9.31 9.72 7.01
C PHE A 139 9.59 8.42 6.25
N VAL A 140 8.80 8.12 5.21
CA VAL A 140 8.96 6.91 4.40
C VAL A 140 10.20 7.02 3.51
N GLU A 141 10.57 8.23 3.06
CA GLU A 141 11.80 8.47 2.32
C GLU A 141 13.05 8.25 3.18
N GLU A 142 13.03 8.69 4.44
CA GLU A 142 14.11 8.40 5.40
C GLU A 142 14.16 6.90 5.79
N MET A 143 13.01 6.25 5.93
CA MET A 143 12.91 4.85 6.35
C MET A 143 13.28 3.86 5.23
N LEU A 144 12.75 4.07 4.03
CA LEU A 144 12.95 3.22 2.86
C LEU A 144 12.84 4.07 1.58
N PRO A 145 13.93 4.72 1.14
CA PRO A 145 13.92 5.64 0.01
C PRO A 145 13.29 5.02 -1.24
N PRO A 146 12.35 5.71 -1.93
CA PRO A 146 11.66 5.17 -3.11
C PRO A 146 12.62 4.70 -4.22
N ARG A 147 13.81 5.31 -4.32
CA ARG A 147 14.83 4.95 -5.32
C ARG A 147 15.45 3.57 -5.10
N ILE A 148 15.49 3.08 -3.87
CA ILE A 148 16.03 1.77 -3.53
C ILE A 148 14.94 0.73 -3.29
N ALA A 149 13.68 1.14 -3.12
CA ALA A 149 12.54 0.25 -2.91
C ALA A 149 12.42 -0.89 -3.94
N PRO A 150 12.72 -0.68 -5.25
CA PRO A 150 12.70 -1.77 -6.23
C PRO A 150 13.71 -2.90 -5.97
N LEU A 151 14.73 -2.68 -5.14
CA LEU A 151 15.66 -3.73 -4.70
C LEU A 151 15.05 -4.66 -3.64
N PHE A 152 13.96 -4.24 -3.00
CA PHE A 152 13.28 -4.98 -1.93
C PHE A 152 11.91 -5.51 -2.34
N PHE A 153 11.28 -4.92 -3.36
CA PHE A 153 9.96 -5.30 -3.86
C PHE A 153 10.02 -5.78 -5.32
N PHE A 154 10.23 -7.10 -5.51
CA PHE A 154 10.35 -7.76 -6.82
C PHE A 154 9.57 -9.07 -6.91
#